data_AF-A0A9P1D598-F1
#
_entry.id   AF-A0A9P1D598-F1
#
_cell.length_a   1.000
_cell.length_b   1.000
_cell.length_c   1.000
_cell.angle_alpha   90.00
_cell.angle_beta   90.00
_cell.angle_gamma   90.00
#
_symmetry.space_group_name_H-M   'P 1'
#
loop_
_entity.id
_entity.type
_entity.pdbx_description
1 polymer ?
#
loop_
_entity_poly.entity_id
_entity_poly.type
_entity_poly.pdbx_seq_one_letter_code
_entity_poly.pdbx_strand_id
1 'polypeptide(L)'
;LAGLITNLQCTTLAGHVSLPEEQRGFLGEVKKRTLDTAEQRRETNQAYDLLDALSRSGALVLESTSLHVVLAATHCFDETIINTAIKENQNPIEKLERSMMIVASTVHRSPPQRLASPSQVQRMRELSPALFAESVSKGVFPR
;
A
#
# COMPACT_ATOMS: atom_id res chain seq x y z
N LEU A 1 6.76 -12.12 -23.90
CA LEU A 1 5.40 -12.21 -23.33
C LEU A 1 5.07 -10.86 -22.72
N ALA A 2 4.71 -9.92 -23.61
CA ALA A 2 4.28 -8.57 -23.28
C ALA A 2 2.75 -8.58 -23.33
N GLY A 3 2.11 -8.01 -22.31
CA GLY A 3 0.66 -7.85 -22.27
C GLY A 3 0.07 -8.45 -21.01
N LEU A 4 -0.09 -7.61 -19.99
CA LEU A 4 -1.15 -7.64 -18.96
C LEU A 4 -0.93 -6.51 -17.95
N ILE A 5 -0.89 -5.26 -18.44
CA ILE A 5 -1.11 -4.07 -17.60
C ILE A 5 -1.99 -3.13 -18.40
N THR A 6 -3.25 -3.51 -18.59
CA THR A 6 -4.32 -2.58 -18.95
C THR A 6 -5.56 -2.96 -18.15
N ASN A 7 -6.25 -1.93 -17.68
CA ASN A 7 -7.50 -1.94 -16.93
C ASN A 7 -7.39 -1.96 -15.39
N LEU A 8 -6.74 -0.93 -14.84
CA LEU A 8 -7.41 -0.17 -13.79
C LEU A 8 -8.23 0.92 -14.49
N GLN A 9 -9.40 0.54 -15.01
CA GLN A 9 -10.44 1.52 -15.27
C GLN A 9 -10.78 2.14 -13.92
N CYS A 10 -10.51 3.45 -13.80
CA CYS A 10 -11.16 4.30 -12.83
C CYS A 10 -12.65 3.94 -12.86
N THR A 11 -13.15 3.34 -11.77
CA THR A 11 -14.56 3.03 -11.63
C THR A 11 -15.28 4.37 -11.66
N THR A 12 -15.77 4.72 -12.85
CA THR A 12 -16.73 5.79 -13.07
C THR A 12 -17.81 5.62 -12.01
N LEU A 13 -17.92 6.60 -11.13
CA LEU A 13 -19.10 6.77 -10.29
C LEU A 13 -20.25 7.10 -11.25
N ALA A 14 -20.81 6.06 -11.87
CA ALA A 14 -21.99 6.11 -12.71
C ALA A 14 -23.20 6.27 -11.79
N GLY A 15 -23.33 7.46 -11.24
CA GLY A 15 -24.50 7.91 -10.51
C GLY A 15 -24.74 9.35 -10.89
N HIS A 16 -26.00 9.72 -11.11
CA HIS A 16 -26.43 11.10 -11.26
C HIS A 16 -26.14 11.86 -9.94
N VAL A 17 -24.88 12.25 -9.71
CA VAL A 17 -24.46 12.91 -8.48
C VAL A 17 -24.54 14.41 -8.69
N SER A 18 -25.49 15.03 -8.00
CA SER A 18 -25.58 16.48 -7.89
C SER A 18 -24.51 16.94 -6.89
N LEU A 19 -23.46 17.58 -7.37
CA LEU A 19 -22.47 18.29 -6.54
C LEU A 19 -22.75 19.79 -6.63
N PRO A 20 -22.94 20.49 -5.50
CA PRO A 20 -22.55 21.89 -5.35
C PRO A 20 -21.49 21.99 -4.23
N GLU A 21 -20.67 23.04 -4.12
CA GLU A 21 -21.11 24.31 -3.52
C GLU A 21 -20.06 25.42 -3.69
N GLU A 22 -20.40 26.47 -4.44
CA GLU A 22 -19.75 27.78 -4.31
C GLU A 22 -20.52 28.57 -3.24
N GLN A 23 -20.01 28.60 -2.01
CA GLN A 23 -20.59 29.39 -0.92
C GLN A 23 -19.84 30.72 -0.79
N ARG A 24 -20.45 31.83 -1.25
CA ARG A 24 -19.92 33.18 -1.00
C ARG A 24 -20.24 33.58 0.45
N GLY A 25 -19.44 33.06 1.37
CA GLY A 25 -19.55 33.30 2.81
C GLY A 25 -20.35 32.21 3.55
N PHE A 26 -19.92 31.93 4.78
CA PHE A 26 -20.33 30.81 5.64
C PHE A 26 -21.84 30.70 5.96
N LEU A 27 -22.63 31.77 5.73
CA LEU A 27 -24.08 31.80 5.98
C LEU A 27 -24.92 32.05 4.71
N GLY A 28 -24.32 31.93 3.53
CA GLY A 28 -25.02 32.13 2.25
C GLY A 28 -25.89 30.93 1.84
N GLU A 29 -26.96 31.21 1.10
CA GLU A 29 -27.91 30.23 0.57
C GLU A 29 -27.23 29.29 -0.43
N VAL A 30 -27.33 27.97 -0.18
CA VAL A 30 -26.73 26.92 -1.02
C VAL A 30 -27.41 26.87 -2.38
N LYS A 31 -26.69 27.25 -3.44
CA LYS A 31 -27.18 27.16 -4.83
C LYS A 31 -26.72 25.85 -5.46
N LYS A 32 -27.69 24.99 -5.82
CA LYS A 32 -27.44 23.78 -6.60
C LYS A 32 -27.41 24.12 -8.09
N ARG A 33 -26.37 23.67 -8.80
CA ARG A 33 -26.26 23.78 -10.26
C ARG A 33 -25.99 22.41 -10.86
N THR A 34 -26.61 22.13 -12.00
CA THR A 34 -26.31 20.93 -12.77
C THR A 34 -25.07 21.22 -13.62
N LEU A 35 -24.00 20.47 -13.36
CA LEU A 35 -22.74 20.59 -14.08
C LEU A 35 -22.76 19.68 -15.31
N ASP A 36 -22.26 20.18 -16.43
CA ASP A 36 -21.98 19.34 -17.61
C ASP A 36 -20.75 18.44 -17.35
N THR A 37 -20.60 17.39 -18.14
CA THR A 37 -19.54 16.37 -18.04
C THR A 37 -18.12 16.96 -18.00
N ALA A 38 -17.85 18.04 -18.74
CA ALA A 38 -16.56 18.72 -18.72
C ALA A 38 -16.32 19.48 -17.41
N GLU A 39 -17.35 20.12 -16.86
CA GLU A 39 -17.28 20.84 -15.59
C GLU A 39 -17.18 19.86 -14.41
N GLN A 40 -17.91 18.74 -14.45
CA GLN A 40 -17.80 17.68 -13.45
C GLN A 40 -16.39 17.13 -13.35
N ARG A 41 -15.71 16.90 -14.48
CA ARG A 41 -14.30 16.46 -14.50
C ARG A 41 -13.38 17.50 -13.88
N ARG A 42 -13.58 18.78 -14.19
CA ARG A 42 -12.77 19.87 -13.63
C ARG A 42 -12.92 19.95 -12.11
N GLU A 43 -14.15 19.98 -11.60
CA GLU A 43 -14.42 20.03 -10.17
C GLU A 43 -13.93 18.78 -9.44
N THR A 44 -14.09 17.61 -10.05
CA THR A 44 -13.57 16.34 -9.51
C THR A 44 -12.04 16.36 -9.40
N ASN A 45 -11.34 16.82 -10.43
CA ASN A 45 -9.88 16.95 -10.40
C ASN A 45 -9.43 17.93 -9.31
N GLN A 46 -10.10 19.09 -9.20
CA GLN A 46 -9.80 20.06 -8.16
C GLN A 46 -10.02 19.51 -6.74
N ALA A 47 -11.06 18.70 -6.54
CA ALA A 47 -11.29 18.03 -5.27
C ALA A 47 -10.20 16.99 -4.95
N TYR A 48 -9.72 16.25 -5.95
CA TYR A 48 -8.61 15.31 -5.78
C TYR A 48 -7.27 16.00 -5.50
N ASP A 49 -7.01 17.13 -6.14
CA ASP A 49 -5.80 17.95 -5.86
C ASP A 49 -5.81 18.47 -4.42
N LEU A 50 -6.98 18.91 -3.93
CA LEU A 50 -7.15 19.29 -2.52
C LEU A 50 -6.93 18.10 -1.59
N LEU A 51 -7.47 16.93 -1.92
CA LEU A 51 -7.28 15.72 -1.13
C LEU A 51 -5.80 15.29 -1.10
N ASP A 52 -5.07 15.42 -2.20
CA ASP A 52 -3.62 15.14 -2.25
C ASP A 52 -2.84 16.13 -1.37
N ALA A 53 -3.13 17.43 -1.49
CA ALA A 53 -2.50 18.46 -0.68
C ALA A 53 -2.75 18.22 0.82
N LEU A 54 -3.99 17.89 1.20
CA LEU A 54 -4.35 17.58 2.59
C LEU A 54 -3.67 16.31 3.08
N SER A 55 -3.65 15.25 2.26
CA SER A 55 -3.00 13.98 2.59
C SER A 55 -1.50 14.15 2.79
N ARG A 56 -0.84 14.95 1.96
CA ARG A 56 0.60 15.25 2.06
C ARG A 56 0.95 16.19 3.21
N SER A 57 0.04 17.10 3.59
CA SER A 57 0.24 18.02 4.72
C SER A 57 0.20 17.32 6.08
N GLY A 58 -0.40 16.12 6.15
CA GLY A 58 -0.63 15.40 7.41
C GLY A 58 -1.61 16.09 8.36
N ALA A 59 -2.28 17.16 7.93
CA ALA A 59 -3.18 17.96 8.76
C ALA A 59 -4.59 17.34 8.91
N LEU A 60 -4.93 16.36 8.07
CA LEU A 60 -6.23 15.68 8.09
C LEU A 60 -6.04 14.19 8.37
N VAL A 61 -6.66 13.71 9.46
CA VAL A 61 -6.72 12.28 9.78
C VAL A 61 -7.81 11.65 8.90
N LEU A 62 -7.42 10.72 8.03
CA LEU A 62 -8.35 9.97 7.18
C LEU A 62 -8.77 8.68 7.90
N GLU A 63 -9.95 8.68 8.52
CA GLU A 63 -10.41 7.56 9.36
C GLU A 63 -10.95 6.35 8.58
N SER A 64 -11.47 6.57 7.36
CA SER A 64 -12.12 5.53 6.53
C SER A 64 -11.47 5.39 5.15
N THR A 65 -10.14 5.39 5.08
CA THR A 65 -9.40 5.23 3.82
C THR A 65 -8.41 4.09 3.86
N SER A 66 -8.36 3.28 2.79
CA SER A 66 -7.34 2.25 2.61
C SER A 66 -6.19 2.77 1.77
N LEU A 67 -4.99 2.88 2.37
CA LEU A 67 -3.77 3.21 1.67
C LEU A 67 -3.12 1.93 1.11
N HIS A 68 -3.06 1.81 -0.22
CA HIS A 68 -2.33 0.74 -0.88
C HIS A 68 -0.94 1.26 -1.31
N VAL A 69 0.12 0.82 -0.63
CA VAL A 69 1.50 1.12 -1.02
C VAL A 69 2.06 -0.03 -1.84
N VAL A 70 2.51 0.26 -3.06
CA VAL A 70 3.18 -0.73 -3.92
C VAL A 70 4.69 -0.58 -3.73
N LEU A 71 5.31 -1.57 -3.08
CA LEU A 71 6.77 -1.64 -2.95
C LEU A 71 7.33 -2.58 -4.02
N ALA A 72 8.13 -2.04 -4.94
CA ALA A 72 8.93 -2.84 -5.84
C ALA A 72 10.24 -3.22 -5.14
N ALA A 73 10.39 -4.49 -4.79
CA ALA A 73 11.63 -5.03 -4.23
C ALA A 73 12.21 -6.07 -5.20
N THR A 74 13.46 -5.86 -5.62
CA THR A 74 14.21 -6.84 -6.41
C THR A 74 15.10 -7.63 -5.47
N HIS A 75 14.86 -8.94 -5.35
CA HIS A 75 15.78 -9.84 -4.65
C HIS A 75 16.86 -10.31 -5.63
N CYS A 76 18.11 -9.93 -5.37
CA CYS A 76 19.26 -10.44 -6.10
C CYS A 76 19.81 -11.67 -5.35
N PHE A 77 19.97 -12.79 -6.06
CA PHE A 77 20.62 -13.97 -5.51
C PHE A 77 22.15 -13.82 -5.59
N ASP A 78 22.86 -14.18 -4.53
CA ASP A 78 24.33 -14.12 -4.48
C ASP A 78 24.99 -15.09 -5.48
N GLU A 79 24.34 -16.24 -5.70
CA GLU A 79 24.76 -17.27 -6.63
C GLU A 79 23.65 -17.57 -7.66
N THR A 80 24.02 -18.23 -8.76
CA THR A 80 23.02 -18.68 -9.74
C THR A 80 22.01 -19.64 -9.08
N ILE A 81 20.79 -19.69 -9.61
CA ILE A 81 19.75 -20.62 -9.13
C ILE A 81 20.25 -22.06 -9.21
N ILE A 82 20.99 -22.41 -10.27
CA ILE A 82 21.59 -23.74 -10.47
C ILE A 82 22.54 -24.06 -9.31
N ASN A 83 23.44 -23.15 -8.97
CA ASN A 83 24.35 -23.39 -7.86
C ASN A 83 23.61 -23.49 -6.52
N THR A 84 22.66 -22.60 -6.25
CA THR A 84 21.92 -22.61 -4.99
C THR A 84 21.10 -23.91 -4.83
N ALA A 85 20.39 -24.33 -5.88
CA ALA A 85 19.52 -25.50 -5.82
C ALA A 85 20.27 -26.83 -5.91
N ILE A 86 21.32 -26.91 -6.74
CA ILE A 86 22.02 -28.16 -7.02
C ILE A 86 23.27 -28.31 -6.15
N LYS A 87 24.15 -27.28 -6.14
CA LYS A 87 25.43 -27.36 -5.43
C LYS A 87 25.25 -27.18 -3.93
N GLU A 88 24.45 -26.22 -3.51
CA GLU A 88 24.17 -25.98 -2.09
C GLU A 88 23.00 -26.81 -1.55
N ASN A 89 22.22 -27.46 -2.44
CA ASN A 89 21.00 -28.19 -2.09
C ASN A 89 20.05 -27.37 -1.20
N GLN A 90 19.98 -26.06 -1.45
CA GLN A 90 19.15 -25.12 -0.72
C GLN A 90 18.02 -24.62 -1.61
N ASN A 91 16.84 -24.42 -1.02
CA ASN A 91 15.72 -23.87 -1.77
C ASN A 91 15.85 -22.33 -1.85
N PRO A 92 16.06 -21.75 -3.05
CA PRO A 92 16.21 -20.29 -3.20
C PRO A 92 14.96 -19.52 -2.78
N ILE A 93 13.78 -20.16 -2.77
CA ILE A 93 12.54 -19.55 -2.29
C ILE A 93 12.66 -19.13 -0.82
N GLU A 94 13.43 -19.84 -0.02
CA GLU A 94 13.56 -19.56 1.42
C GLU A 94 14.35 -18.27 1.68
N LYS A 95 15.36 -17.98 0.84
CA LYS A 95 16.09 -16.70 0.85
C LYS A 95 15.17 -15.54 0.47
N LEU A 96 14.32 -15.74 -0.54
CA LEU A 96 13.33 -14.76 -0.96
C LEU A 96 12.29 -14.50 0.14
N GLU A 97 11.70 -15.56 0.70
CA GLU A 97 10.70 -15.50 1.78
C GLU A 97 11.23 -14.67 2.96
N ARG A 98 12.49 -14.90 3.37
CA ARG A 98 13.14 -14.12 4.42
C ARG A 98 13.20 -12.63 4.08
N SER A 99 13.67 -12.28 2.89
CA SER A 99 13.79 -10.88 2.48
C SER A 99 12.42 -10.18 2.40
N MET A 100 11.42 -10.87 1.87
CA MET A 100 10.05 -10.36 1.78
C MET A 100 9.44 -10.15 3.16
N MET A 101 9.69 -11.06 4.10
CA MET A 101 9.21 -10.92 5.47
C MET A 101 9.83 -9.76 6.23
N ILE A 102 11.09 -9.43 5.99
CA ILE A 102 11.74 -8.26 6.61
C ILE A 102 11.06 -6.97 6.14
N VAL A 103 10.79 -6.86 4.83
CA VAL A 103 10.10 -5.70 4.27
C VAL A 103 8.67 -5.63 4.81
N ALA A 104 7.93 -6.73 4.79
CA ALA A 104 6.55 -6.78 5.27
C ALA A 104 6.44 -6.44 6.77
N SER A 105 7.31 -7.00 7.62
CA SER A 105 7.30 -6.72 9.06
C SER A 105 7.61 -5.26 9.37
N THR A 106 8.50 -4.65 8.58
CA THR A 106 8.86 -3.24 8.70
C THR A 106 7.71 -2.32 8.27
N VAL A 107 7.09 -2.58 7.12
CA VAL A 107 5.98 -1.77 6.58
C VAL A 107 4.74 -1.86 7.48
N HIS A 108 4.36 -3.08 7.89
CA HIS A 108 3.19 -3.30 8.72
C HIS A 108 3.43 -3.09 10.22
N ARG A 109 4.69 -2.83 10.63
CA ARG A 109 5.12 -2.74 12.04
C ARG A 109 4.59 -3.90 12.89
N SER A 110 4.58 -5.10 12.31
CA SER A 110 4.00 -6.29 12.91
C SER A 110 5.02 -7.42 12.87
N PRO A 111 5.15 -8.19 13.96
CA PRO A 111 6.11 -9.29 14.01
C PRO A 111 5.75 -10.37 12.97
N PRO A 112 6.74 -11.08 12.40
CA PRO A 112 6.54 -12.08 11.35
C PRO A 112 5.44 -13.12 11.65
N GLN A 113 5.28 -13.52 12.91
CA GLN A 113 4.29 -14.49 13.37
C GLN A 113 2.84 -14.04 13.10
N ARG A 114 2.58 -12.72 13.09
CA ARG A 114 1.25 -12.16 12.83
C ARG A 114 0.97 -11.94 11.34
N LEU A 115 2.01 -11.89 10.51
CA LEU A 115 1.89 -11.66 9.07
C LEU A 115 1.92 -12.96 8.27
N ALA A 116 2.63 -13.98 8.76
CA ALA A 116 2.70 -15.29 8.14
C ALA A 116 1.41 -16.09 8.39
N SER A 117 1.08 -16.98 7.45
CA SER A 117 0.03 -17.97 7.67
C SER A 117 0.39 -18.87 8.87
N PRO A 118 -0.56 -19.17 9.78
CA PRO A 118 -0.28 -19.95 10.99
C PRO A 118 0.40 -21.30 10.72
N SER A 119 0.09 -21.94 9.59
CA SER A 119 0.68 -23.22 9.20
C SER A 119 2.15 -23.14 8.79
N GLN A 120 2.64 -21.96 8.42
CA GLN A 120 4.01 -21.76 7.90
C GLN A 120 4.97 -21.20 8.95
N VAL A 121 4.48 -20.70 10.09
CA VAL A 121 5.29 -20.05 11.12
C VAL A 121 6.41 -20.95 11.63
N GLN A 122 6.10 -22.23 11.89
CA GLN A 122 7.07 -23.18 12.43
C GLN A 122 8.22 -23.43 11.45
N ARG A 123 7.90 -23.72 10.17
CA ARG A 123 8.87 -23.90 9.10
C ARG A 123 9.78 -22.67 8.96
N MET A 124 9.21 -21.48 8.94
CA MET A 124 9.98 -20.24 8.81
C MET A 124 10.91 -19.99 10.00
N ARG A 125 10.49 -20.39 11.22
CA ARG A 125 11.31 -20.28 12.42
C ARG A 125 12.51 -21.20 12.36
N GLU A 126 12.35 -22.41 11.82
CA GLU A 126 13.44 -23.37 11.64
C GLU A 126 14.44 -22.90 10.57
N LEU A 127 13.95 -22.38 9.45
CA LEU A 127 14.78 -21.93 8.33
C LEU A 127 15.46 -20.57 8.56
N SER A 128 14.82 -19.68 9.33
CA SER A 128 15.29 -18.31 9.55
C SER A 128 15.00 -17.85 10.98
N PRO A 129 15.67 -18.44 11.99
CA PRO A 129 15.45 -18.11 13.40
C PRO A 129 15.72 -16.64 13.71
N ALA A 130 16.64 -16.00 12.97
CA ALA A 130 16.95 -14.58 13.11
C ALA A 130 15.77 -13.63 12.81
N LEU A 131 14.76 -14.06 12.04
CA LEU A 131 13.53 -13.27 11.82
C LEU A 131 12.67 -13.17 13.08
N PHE A 132 12.80 -14.16 13.97
CA PHE A 132 11.99 -14.32 15.17
C PHE A 132 12.77 -14.01 16.45
N ALA A 133 14.09 -13.79 16.34
CA ALA A 133 14.89 -13.26 17.42
C ALA A 133 14.43 -11.83 17.72
N GLU A 134 14.11 -11.55 18.98
CA GLU A 134 13.81 -10.19 19.43
C GLU A 134 15.08 -9.35 19.33
N SER A 135 15.33 -8.73 18.18
CA SER A 135 16.31 -7.65 18.11
C SER A 135 15.73 -6.46 18.87
N VAL A 136 16.22 -6.31 20.09
CA VAL A 136 16.02 -5.16 20.95
C VAL A 136 16.38 -3.89 20.17
N SER A 137 15.38 -3.24 19.57
CA SER A 137 15.42 -1.81 19.36
C SER A 137 14.08 -1.26 19.80
N LYS A 138 14.12 -0.65 20.99
CA LYS A 138 13.11 0.31 21.44
C LYS A 138 13.10 1.49 20.47
N GLY A 139 12.51 1.31 19.29
CA GLY A 139 12.02 2.41 18.49
C GLY A 139 10.66 2.81 19.02
N VAL A 140 10.63 3.47 20.19
CA VAL A 140 9.45 4.22 20.62
C VAL A 140 9.26 5.33 19.60
N PHE A 141 8.42 5.07 18.59
CA PHE A 141 7.87 6.11 17.76
C PHE A 141 6.56 6.53 18.42
N PRO A 142 6.51 7.70 19.08
CA PRO A 142 5.28 8.18 19.69
C PRO A 142 4.20 8.32 18.61
N ARG A 143 2.97 7.97 19.01
CA ARG A 143 1.76 8.16 18.22
C ARG A 143 1.50 9.64 17.97
#